data_AF-A0A9W8Z0R9-F1
#
_entry.id   AF-A0A9W8Z0R9-F1
#
_cell.length_a   1.000
_cell.length_b   1.000
_cell.length_c   1.000
_cell.angle_alpha   90.00
_cell.angle_beta   90.00
_cell.angle_gamma   90.00
#
_symmetry.space_group_name_H-M   'P 1'
#
loop_
_entity.id
_entity.type
_entity.pdbx_description
1 polymer ?
#
loop_
_entity_poly.entity_id
_entity_poly.type
_entity_poly.pdbx_seq_one_letter_code
_entity_poly.pdbx_strand_id
1 'polypeptide(L)'
;MMTRSTRSTVAKTTYGTKNGITKPLKSTTPRPRRAKTQAKVEDIESAKSTAKSRRSSKLEDAKYKVWSKHANTSPFPAFTNPTEDQCRTAHAILENLHGATVRANFAEMSDPSQAYPHVLDALVVAQLSQATSWSNAQRAMKSMAAVYGSTFAYQAILDGGIEKLQDALRPGGMQNRKAKMLTQLLEDVKARHGAWSLDFLFDYSDEEAMKEVLQYHGIGPKSAFCLLSICLQRQSFAVDTHIYRITGLWGWRPEDASREKAQAHLDARVPADVKFALHYLFIVHGRECPRCRGNGNATAMCQFEEELKNVGDEEV
;
A
#
# COMPACT_ATOMS: atom_id res chain seq x y z
N MET A 1 49.44 54.81 65.31
CA MET A 1 50.56 54.87 64.35
C MET A 1 49.98 55.03 62.95
N MET A 2 50.35 56.13 62.26
CA MET A 2 50.62 56.33 60.82
C MET A 2 49.83 55.49 59.76
N THR A 3 49.36 55.94 58.59
CA THR A 3 49.26 57.21 57.82
C THR A 3 48.47 56.86 56.52
N ARG A 4 47.91 57.88 55.86
CA ARG A 4 47.18 57.90 54.56
C ARG A 4 47.87 57.18 53.39
N SER A 5 47.09 56.71 52.41
CA SER A 5 47.41 56.86 50.97
C SER A 5 46.18 56.73 50.06
N THR A 6 46.08 57.65 49.10
CA THR A 6 45.02 57.84 48.09
C THR A 6 45.53 57.53 46.68
N ARG A 7 44.70 56.93 45.81
CA ARG A 7 44.71 57.01 44.32
C ARG A 7 43.45 56.27 43.84
N SER A 8 42.42 56.89 43.26
CA SER A 8 42.28 57.64 41.99
C SER A 8 42.70 56.84 40.75
N THR A 9 41.70 56.34 40.01
CA THR A 9 41.81 56.00 38.59
C THR A 9 40.60 56.56 37.86
N VAL A 10 40.91 57.42 36.90
CA VAL A 10 40.03 58.24 36.07
C VAL A 10 39.53 57.43 34.87
N ALA A 11 38.25 57.62 34.54
CA ALA A 11 37.60 57.14 33.34
C ALA A 11 38.09 57.87 32.08
N LYS A 12 38.27 57.15 30.97
CA LYS A 12 38.35 57.74 29.63
C LYS A 12 37.15 57.32 28.79
N THR A 13 36.35 58.33 28.50
CA THR A 13 35.24 58.36 27.54
C THR A 13 35.78 58.39 26.11
N THR A 14 35.19 57.62 25.20
CA THR A 14 35.19 57.92 23.76
C THR A 14 33.77 58.26 23.33
N TYR A 15 33.65 59.40 22.64
CA TYR A 15 32.41 59.94 22.09
C TYR A 15 32.18 59.42 20.66
N GLY A 16 30.92 59.17 20.33
CA GLY A 16 30.40 59.10 18.95
C GLY A 16 28.94 59.51 18.94
N THR A 17 28.65 60.69 18.38
CA THR A 17 27.33 61.32 18.33
C THR A 17 26.72 61.22 16.93
N LYS A 18 25.38 61.26 16.88
CA LYS A 18 24.43 61.58 15.76
C LYS A 18 23.68 60.33 15.23
N ASN A 19 22.36 60.20 15.26
CA ASN A 19 21.18 61.05 15.55
C ASN A 19 20.13 60.10 16.17
N GLY A 20 19.52 60.32 17.34
CA GLY A 20 18.67 61.45 17.68
C GLY A 20 17.21 61.18 17.30
N ILE A 21 16.49 60.38 18.12
CA ILE A 21 15.07 60.54 18.51
C ILE A 21 14.79 59.53 19.66
N THR A 22 14.28 60.04 20.78
CA THR A 22 14.04 59.39 22.08
C THR A 22 12.60 58.86 22.20
N LYS A 23 12.40 57.73 22.90
CA LYS A 23 11.13 57.38 23.60
C LYS A 23 11.39 56.54 24.88
N PRO A 24 10.51 56.65 25.91
CA PRO A 24 10.87 56.44 27.32
C PRO A 24 10.81 54.98 27.82
N LEU A 25 11.67 54.65 28.80
CA LEU A 25 11.62 53.41 29.58
C LEU A 25 10.33 53.35 30.43
N LYS A 26 9.61 52.22 30.35
CA LYS A 26 8.55 51.86 31.32
C LYS A 26 9.01 50.71 32.22
N SER A 27 8.58 50.83 33.47
CA SER A 27 8.90 50.03 34.64
C SER A 27 8.58 48.54 34.52
N THR A 28 9.44 47.73 35.12
CA THR A 28 9.28 46.29 35.31
C THR A 28 8.45 46.01 36.56
N THR A 29 7.32 45.33 36.40
CA THR A 29 6.67 44.58 37.49
C THR A 29 6.69 43.09 37.14
N PRO A 30 6.89 42.17 38.12
CA PRO A 30 7.05 40.75 37.84
C PRO A 30 5.68 40.12 37.55
N ARG A 31 5.56 39.43 36.41
CA ARG A 31 4.40 38.62 36.05
C ARG A 31 4.41 37.31 36.87
N PRO A 32 3.30 36.87 37.46
CA PRO A 32 3.27 35.64 38.25
C PRO A 32 3.49 34.40 37.36
N ARG A 33 4.32 33.46 37.84
CA ARG A 33 4.55 32.15 37.25
C ARG A 33 3.22 31.39 37.18
N ARG A 34 2.81 31.02 35.97
CA ARG A 34 1.65 30.14 35.74
C ARG A 34 2.01 28.73 36.21
N ALA A 35 1.35 28.27 37.27
CA ALA A 35 1.38 26.87 37.69
C ALA A 35 0.88 26.00 36.53
N LYS A 36 1.64 24.95 36.17
CA LYS A 36 1.23 23.94 35.19
C LYS A 36 0.18 23.05 35.85
N THR A 37 -1.07 23.16 35.39
CA THR A 37 -2.13 22.20 35.72
C THR A 37 -1.91 20.94 34.87
N GLN A 38 -1.64 19.79 35.50
CA GLN A 38 -1.45 18.49 34.84
C GLN A 38 -2.75 17.85 34.34
N ALA A 39 -3.92 18.38 34.68
CA ALA A 39 -5.21 17.92 34.17
C ALA A 39 -5.56 18.62 32.83
N LYS A 40 -4.98 18.16 31.71
CA LYS A 40 -5.48 18.44 30.34
C LYS A 40 -4.79 17.69 29.19
N VAL A 41 -3.78 16.86 29.45
CA VAL A 41 -3.05 16.16 28.37
C VAL A 41 -3.78 14.86 27.96
N GLU A 42 -4.28 14.09 28.94
CA GLU A 42 -5.00 12.83 28.70
C GLU A 42 -6.33 13.04 27.94
N ASP A 43 -7.11 14.06 28.31
CA ASP A 43 -8.37 14.38 27.60
C ASP A 43 -8.15 14.82 26.14
N ILE A 44 -7.02 15.48 25.86
CA ILE A 44 -6.67 15.93 24.49
C ILE A 44 -6.15 14.75 23.66
N GLU A 45 -5.38 13.83 24.25
CA GLU A 45 -4.93 12.60 23.57
C GLU A 45 -6.08 11.62 23.34
N SER A 46 -6.99 11.47 24.31
CA SER A 46 -8.21 10.68 24.20
C SER A 46 -9.17 11.24 23.14
N ALA A 47 -9.36 12.57 23.08
CA ALA A 47 -10.16 13.23 22.04
C ALA A 47 -9.51 13.12 20.64
N LYS A 48 -8.18 13.15 20.56
CA LYS A 48 -7.45 12.92 19.30
C LYS A 48 -7.51 11.47 18.85
N SER A 49 -7.43 10.51 19.77
CA SER A 49 -7.53 9.08 19.45
C SER A 49 -8.94 8.71 18.98
N THR A 50 -9.99 9.23 19.64
CA THR A 50 -11.39 9.05 19.21
C THR A 50 -11.69 9.76 17.89
N ALA A 51 -11.18 10.97 17.65
CA ALA A 51 -11.34 11.65 16.36
C ALA A 51 -10.60 10.93 15.22
N LYS A 52 -9.41 10.38 15.48
CA LYS A 52 -8.63 9.56 14.54
C LYS A 52 -9.35 8.24 14.23
N SER A 53 -9.86 7.56 15.26
CA SER A 53 -10.67 6.33 15.14
C SER A 53 -11.94 6.59 14.32
N ARG A 54 -12.70 7.65 14.62
CA ARG A 54 -13.93 8.00 13.89
C ARG A 54 -13.68 8.41 12.44
N ARG A 55 -12.52 9.02 12.13
CA ARG A 55 -12.13 9.33 10.75
C ARG A 55 -11.69 8.07 9.99
N SER A 56 -11.02 7.13 10.67
CA SER A 56 -10.61 5.84 10.09
C SER A 56 -11.84 5.01 9.70
N SER A 57 -12.80 4.82 10.62
CA SER A 57 -14.01 4.04 10.35
C SER A 57 -14.82 4.62 9.19
N LYS A 58 -14.93 5.95 9.08
CA LYS A 58 -15.60 6.60 7.94
C LYS A 58 -14.93 6.35 6.59
N LEU A 59 -13.59 6.28 6.56
CA LEU A 59 -12.84 6.00 5.33
C LEU A 59 -12.95 4.53 4.94
N GLU A 60 -12.95 3.63 5.92
CA GLU A 60 -13.12 2.19 5.75
C GLU A 60 -14.51 1.87 5.19
N ASP A 61 -15.57 2.45 5.76
CA ASP A 61 -16.94 2.36 5.25
C ASP A 61 -17.09 2.92 3.82
N ALA A 62 -16.34 3.97 3.49
CA ALA A 62 -16.37 4.54 2.15
C ALA A 62 -15.76 3.60 1.10
N LYS A 63 -14.65 2.90 1.42
CA LYS A 63 -14.04 1.92 0.51
C LYS A 63 -14.99 0.78 0.20
N TYR A 64 -15.62 0.21 1.24
CA TYR A 64 -16.58 -0.88 1.06
C TYR A 64 -17.79 -0.42 0.26
N LYS A 65 -18.36 0.75 0.54
CA LYS A 65 -19.47 1.33 -0.24
C LYS A 65 -19.13 1.58 -1.70
N VAL A 66 -17.87 1.92 -2.02
CA VAL A 66 -17.44 2.09 -3.40
C VAL A 66 -17.36 0.75 -4.11
N TRP A 67 -16.79 -0.25 -3.46
CA TRP A 67 -16.67 -1.60 -4.00
C TRP A 67 -18.03 -2.30 -4.17
N SER A 68 -18.88 -2.27 -3.14
CA SER A 68 -20.13 -3.05 -3.10
C SER A 68 -21.15 -2.66 -4.17
N LYS A 69 -21.06 -1.44 -4.73
CA LYS A 69 -21.89 -1.00 -5.87
C LYS A 69 -21.80 -1.92 -7.09
N HIS A 70 -20.65 -2.55 -7.28
CA HIS A 70 -20.34 -3.36 -8.45
C HIS A 70 -19.61 -4.64 -8.06
N ALA A 71 -19.90 -5.19 -6.87
CA ALA A 71 -19.19 -6.35 -6.34
C ALA A 71 -19.15 -7.55 -7.31
N ASN A 72 -20.29 -7.82 -7.96
CA ASN A 72 -20.47 -8.99 -8.84
C ASN A 72 -20.95 -8.61 -10.25
N THR A 73 -20.87 -7.33 -10.63
CA THR A 73 -21.45 -6.84 -11.90
C THR A 73 -20.56 -5.78 -12.53
N SER A 74 -20.50 -5.77 -13.86
CA SER A 74 -19.82 -4.71 -14.60
C SER A 74 -20.50 -3.35 -14.35
N PRO A 75 -19.74 -2.27 -14.04
CA PRO A 75 -20.25 -0.90 -14.07
C PRO A 75 -20.55 -0.38 -15.48
N PHE A 76 -20.21 -1.17 -16.52
CA PHE A 76 -20.39 -0.84 -17.93
C PHE A 76 -21.24 -1.92 -18.61
N PRO A 77 -22.58 -1.87 -18.49
CA PRO A 77 -23.46 -2.92 -19.01
C PRO A 77 -23.45 -3.00 -20.55
N ALA A 78 -23.23 -1.87 -21.23
CA ALA A 78 -23.15 -1.81 -22.70
C ALA A 78 -21.76 -2.14 -23.26
N PHE A 79 -20.74 -2.28 -22.41
CA PHE A 79 -19.38 -2.58 -22.85
C PHE A 79 -19.13 -4.08 -22.70
N THR A 80 -19.09 -4.78 -23.82
CA THR A 80 -19.03 -6.25 -23.87
C THR A 80 -17.62 -6.81 -23.94
N ASN A 81 -16.58 -5.99 -24.05
CA ASN A 81 -15.21 -6.52 -24.02
C ASN A 81 -14.70 -6.59 -22.57
N PRO A 82 -13.77 -7.51 -22.24
CA PRO A 82 -13.46 -8.67 -23.05
C PRO A 82 -14.64 -9.64 -23.14
N THR A 83 -14.75 -10.34 -24.26
CA THR A 83 -15.59 -11.54 -24.36
C THR A 83 -14.88 -12.72 -23.70
N GLU A 84 -15.63 -13.80 -23.44
CA GLU A 84 -15.05 -15.04 -22.93
C GLU A 84 -13.99 -15.60 -23.88
N ASP A 85 -14.28 -15.64 -25.18
CA ASP A 85 -13.32 -16.10 -26.20
C ASP A 85 -12.06 -15.25 -26.22
N GLN A 86 -12.18 -13.92 -26.13
CA GLN A 86 -11.01 -13.03 -26.03
C GLN A 86 -10.17 -13.35 -24.80
N CYS A 87 -10.79 -13.68 -23.66
CA CYS A 87 -10.06 -14.09 -22.46
C CYS A 87 -9.33 -15.42 -22.64
N ARG A 88 -9.99 -16.41 -23.27
CA ARG A 88 -9.42 -17.75 -23.49
C ARG A 88 -8.29 -17.74 -24.51
N THR A 89 -8.48 -17.04 -25.64
CA THR A 89 -7.42 -16.82 -26.63
C THR A 89 -6.25 -16.08 -26.01
N ALA A 90 -6.52 -15.04 -25.20
CA ALA A 90 -5.44 -14.32 -24.54
C ALA A 90 -4.67 -15.18 -23.55
N HIS A 91 -5.38 -16.01 -22.78
CA HIS A 91 -4.77 -17.00 -21.90
C HIS A 91 -3.86 -17.94 -22.67
N ALA A 92 -4.33 -18.55 -23.77
CA ALA A 92 -3.55 -19.50 -24.55
C ALA A 92 -2.27 -18.88 -25.13
N ILE A 93 -2.37 -17.71 -25.77
CA ILE A 93 -1.21 -17.00 -26.32
C ILE A 93 -0.22 -16.63 -25.23
N LEU A 94 -0.70 -16.04 -24.13
CA LEU A 94 0.18 -15.61 -23.05
C LEU A 94 0.82 -16.80 -22.33
N GLU A 95 0.11 -17.92 -22.17
CA GLU A 95 0.67 -19.14 -21.60
C GLU A 95 1.84 -19.67 -22.42
N ASN A 96 1.73 -19.65 -23.75
CA ASN A 96 2.82 -20.02 -24.65
C ASN A 96 4.02 -19.05 -24.53
N LEU A 97 3.76 -17.74 -24.46
CA LEU A 97 4.82 -16.73 -24.39
C LEU A 97 5.50 -16.64 -23.01
N HIS A 98 4.72 -16.77 -21.92
CA HIS A 98 5.12 -16.37 -20.57
C HIS A 98 4.97 -17.48 -19.52
N GLY A 99 4.34 -18.61 -19.84
CA GLY A 99 4.02 -19.65 -18.86
C GLY A 99 5.24 -20.21 -18.14
N ALA A 100 6.35 -20.40 -18.85
CA ALA A 100 7.62 -20.84 -18.24
C ALA A 100 8.16 -19.82 -17.24
N THR A 101 8.12 -18.53 -17.60
CA THR A 101 8.54 -17.43 -16.73
C THR A 101 7.60 -17.26 -15.53
N VAL A 102 6.30 -17.43 -15.70
CA VAL A 102 5.33 -17.44 -14.60
C VAL A 102 5.67 -18.57 -13.62
N ARG A 103 5.85 -19.80 -14.12
CA ARG A 103 6.25 -20.95 -13.29
C ARG A 103 7.58 -20.71 -12.58
N ALA A 104 8.56 -20.07 -13.21
CA ALA A 104 9.84 -19.78 -12.57
C ALA A 104 9.74 -18.68 -11.49
N ASN A 105 9.02 -17.59 -11.78
CA ASN A 105 8.93 -16.43 -10.88
C ASN A 105 7.94 -16.62 -9.73
N PHE A 106 6.94 -17.48 -9.93
CA PHE A 106 5.84 -17.72 -9.01
C PHE A 106 5.69 -19.22 -8.70
N ALA A 107 6.77 -20.00 -8.79
CA ALA A 107 6.78 -21.44 -8.52
C ALA A 107 6.12 -21.81 -7.19
N GLU A 108 6.45 -21.05 -6.14
CA GLU A 108 5.89 -21.22 -4.80
C GLU A 108 4.39 -20.90 -4.73
N MET A 109 3.84 -20.16 -5.70
CA MET A 109 2.41 -19.82 -5.81
C MET A 109 1.64 -20.74 -6.77
N SER A 110 2.26 -21.78 -7.32
CA SER A 110 1.56 -22.78 -8.15
C SER A 110 0.61 -23.67 -7.32
N ASP A 111 0.89 -23.80 -6.02
CA ASP A 111 -0.06 -24.23 -4.99
C ASP A 111 -0.14 -23.14 -3.91
N PRO A 112 -1.09 -22.20 -4.02
CA PRO A 112 -1.18 -21.08 -3.09
C PRO A 112 -1.53 -21.49 -1.66
N SER A 113 -2.11 -22.69 -1.48
CA SER A 113 -2.36 -23.27 -0.15
C SER A 113 -1.06 -23.51 0.63
N GLN A 114 0.07 -23.61 -0.07
CA GLN A 114 1.40 -23.74 0.52
C GLN A 114 2.16 -22.41 0.61
N ALA A 115 1.84 -21.42 -0.23
CA ALA A 115 2.57 -20.14 -0.29
C ALA A 115 2.20 -19.17 0.84
N TYR A 116 0.90 -19.05 1.14
CA TYR A 116 0.37 -18.17 2.18
C TYR A 116 -0.82 -18.86 2.89
N PRO A 117 -0.56 -19.85 3.76
CA PRO A 117 -1.61 -20.54 4.49
C PRO A 117 -2.34 -19.65 5.50
N HIS A 118 -1.77 -18.49 5.85
CA HIS A 118 -2.33 -17.55 6.82
C HIS A 118 -2.71 -16.22 6.18
N VAL A 119 -3.91 -15.76 6.49
CA VAL A 119 -4.52 -14.57 5.87
C VAL A 119 -3.78 -13.29 6.24
N LEU A 120 -3.32 -13.19 7.50
CA LEU A 120 -2.55 -12.03 7.95
C LEU A 120 -1.18 -11.94 7.25
N ASP A 121 -0.51 -13.08 7.05
CA ASP A 121 0.77 -13.15 6.36
C ASP A 121 0.65 -12.65 4.91
N ALA A 122 -0.41 -13.07 4.23
CA ALA A 122 -0.75 -12.59 2.89
C ALA A 122 -0.99 -11.07 2.86
N LEU A 123 -1.68 -10.51 3.86
CA LEU A 123 -1.87 -9.05 3.97
C LEU A 123 -0.56 -8.30 4.24
N VAL A 124 0.32 -8.85 5.07
CA VAL A 124 1.66 -8.29 5.35
C VAL A 124 2.49 -8.24 4.08
N VAL A 125 2.52 -9.34 3.30
CA VAL A 125 3.21 -9.37 2.00
C VAL A 125 2.57 -8.40 1.00
N ALA A 126 1.24 -8.33 0.96
CA ALA A 126 0.53 -7.38 0.12
C ALA A 126 0.90 -5.93 0.47
N GLN A 127 1.04 -5.57 1.74
CA GLN A 127 1.50 -4.23 2.15
C GLN A 127 2.97 -3.98 1.81
N LEU A 128 3.85 -4.97 2.02
CA LEU A 128 5.28 -4.86 1.73
C LEU A 128 5.58 -4.67 0.24
N SER A 129 4.72 -5.20 -0.62
CA SER A 129 4.81 -5.11 -2.08
C SER A 129 4.17 -3.84 -2.68
N GLN A 130 3.48 -3.02 -1.87
CA GLN A 130 2.91 -1.77 -2.38
C GLN A 130 3.98 -0.76 -2.77
N ALA A 131 3.75 -0.06 -3.89
CA ALA A 131 4.58 1.03 -4.39
C ALA A 131 6.07 0.67 -4.54
N THR A 132 6.40 -0.61 -4.75
CA THR A 132 7.78 -1.10 -4.86
C THR A 132 7.87 -2.24 -5.87
N SER A 133 9.09 -2.65 -6.24
CA SER A 133 9.29 -3.86 -7.03
C SER A 133 9.17 -5.12 -6.17
N TRP A 134 8.88 -6.27 -6.79
CA TRP A 134 8.90 -7.55 -6.09
C TRP A 134 10.27 -7.85 -5.47
N SER A 135 11.36 -7.53 -6.17
CA SER A 135 12.72 -7.66 -5.65
C SER A 135 12.98 -6.81 -4.39
N ASN A 136 12.39 -5.62 -4.30
CA ASN A 136 12.47 -4.79 -3.10
C ASN A 136 11.64 -5.37 -1.95
N ALA A 137 10.45 -5.90 -2.24
CA ALA A 137 9.61 -6.56 -1.23
C ALA A 137 10.34 -7.78 -0.65
N GLN A 138 10.92 -8.63 -1.49
CA GLN A 138 11.72 -9.78 -1.05
C GLN A 138 12.94 -9.36 -0.21
N ARG A 139 13.64 -8.29 -0.59
CA ARG A 139 14.74 -7.74 0.23
C ARG A 139 14.28 -7.30 1.61
N ALA A 140 13.13 -6.62 1.71
CA ALA A 140 12.55 -6.24 2.99
C ALA A 140 12.16 -7.47 3.83
N MET A 141 11.48 -8.46 3.24
CA MET A 141 11.09 -9.68 3.95
C MET A 141 12.30 -10.47 4.47
N LYS A 142 13.34 -10.67 3.64
CA LYS A 142 14.58 -11.32 4.05
C LYS A 142 15.27 -10.58 5.21
N SER A 143 15.28 -9.25 5.15
CA SER A 143 15.84 -8.41 6.21
C SER A 143 15.02 -8.52 7.51
N MET A 144 13.68 -8.50 7.42
CA MET A 144 12.81 -8.75 8.58
C MET A 144 13.06 -10.13 9.20
N ALA A 145 13.14 -11.18 8.38
CA ALA A 145 13.44 -12.53 8.85
C ALA A 145 14.80 -12.59 9.56
N ALA A 146 15.84 -11.93 9.03
CA ALA A 146 17.15 -11.87 9.68
C ALA A 146 17.12 -11.13 11.03
N VAL A 147 16.32 -10.06 11.15
CA VAL A 147 16.25 -9.22 12.36
C VAL A 147 15.35 -9.81 13.45
N TYR A 148 14.27 -10.49 13.07
CA TYR A 148 13.22 -10.96 13.99
C TYR A 148 13.11 -12.50 14.05
N GLY A 149 13.92 -13.24 13.29
CA GLY A 149 13.85 -14.69 13.14
C GLY A 149 12.84 -15.17 12.08
N SER A 150 11.78 -14.39 11.84
CA SER A 150 10.81 -14.62 10.77
C SER A 150 10.20 -13.29 10.30
N THR A 151 9.81 -13.22 9.02
CA THR A 151 9.03 -12.09 8.47
C THR A 151 7.71 -11.90 9.22
N PHE A 152 7.15 -12.99 9.77
CA PHE A 152 5.83 -13.04 10.41
C PHE A 152 5.95 -13.15 11.95
N ALA A 153 7.09 -12.79 12.53
CA ALA A 153 7.29 -12.76 13.99
C ALA A 153 6.61 -11.53 14.63
N TYR A 154 5.28 -11.45 14.54
CA TYR A 154 4.49 -10.25 14.85
C TYR A 154 4.70 -9.68 16.25
N GLN A 155 4.78 -10.55 17.27
CA GLN A 155 5.09 -10.13 18.64
C GLN A 155 6.45 -9.42 18.70
N ALA A 156 7.50 -10.06 18.17
CA ALA A 156 8.86 -9.50 18.17
C ALA A 156 8.97 -8.20 17.35
N ILE A 157 8.19 -8.09 16.27
CA ILE A 157 8.11 -6.88 15.45
C ILE A 157 7.52 -5.71 16.25
N LEU A 158 6.41 -5.92 16.98
CA LEU A 158 5.80 -4.87 17.79
C LEU A 158 6.64 -4.54 19.03
N ASP A 159 7.16 -5.54 19.74
CA ASP A 159 8.01 -5.34 20.92
C ASP A 159 9.31 -4.61 20.58
N GLY A 160 9.81 -4.81 19.36
CA GLY A 160 11.00 -4.12 18.84
C GLY A 160 10.82 -2.63 18.57
N GLY A 161 9.58 -2.14 18.52
CA GLY A 161 9.25 -0.75 18.25
C GLY A 161 9.42 -0.34 16.78
N ILE A 162 8.82 0.80 16.43
CA ILE A 162 8.73 1.26 15.04
C ILE A 162 10.10 1.57 14.41
N GLU A 163 11.08 2.05 15.19
CA GLU A 163 12.40 2.42 14.68
C GLU A 163 13.19 1.19 14.21
N LYS A 164 13.19 0.11 15.00
CA LYS A 164 13.80 -1.16 14.61
C LYS A 164 13.14 -1.75 13.36
N LEU A 165 11.81 -1.62 13.23
CA LEU A 165 11.10 -2.04 12.03
C LEU A 165 11.47 -1.18 10.81
N GLN A 166 11.60 0.14 10.96
CA GLN A 166 12.07 1.01 9.88
C GLN A 166 13.47 0.61 9.40
N ASP A 167 14.39 0.31 10.32
CA ASP A 167 15.73 -0.16 9.98
C ASP A 167 15.68 -1.49 9.22
N ALA A 168 14.90 -2.46 9.70
CA ALA A 168 14.71 -3.74 9.03
C ALA A 168 14.11 -3.60 7.62
N LEU A 169 13.22 -2.63 7.41
CA LEU A 169 12.56 -2.40 6.12
C LEU A 169 13.38 -1.55 5.12
N ARG A 170 14.43 -0.87 5.60
CA ARG A 170 15.26 0.06 4.79
C ARG A 170 15.72 -0.53 3.45
N PRO A 171 16.17 -1.81 3.34
CA PRO A 171 16.62 -2.39 2.08
C PRO A 171 15.54 -2.46 0.98
N GLY A 172 14.25 -2.46 1.33
CA GLY A 172 13.13 -2.50 0.38
C GLY A 172 12.52 -1.14 0.03
N GLY A 173 13.04 -0.06 0.63
CA GLY A 173 12.58 1.32 0.44
C GLY A 173 11.23 1.64 1.06
N MET A 174 10.94 2.93 1.20
CA MET A 174 9.71 3.47 1.83
C MET A 174 9.49 2.98 3.27
N GLN A 175 10.58 2.71 3.98
CA GLN A 175 10.59 2.08 5.29
C GLN A 175 9.72 2.81 6.32
N ASN A 176 9.73 4.14 6.34
CA ASN A 176 8.92 4.93 7.28
C ASN A 176 7.42 4.70 7.07
N ARG A 177 6.98 4.69 5.80
CA ARG A 177 5.57 4.45 5.44
C ARG A 177 5.17 3.00 5.73
N LYS A 178 6.01 2.05 5.31
CA LYS A 178 5.75 0.61 5.48
C LYS A 178 5.72 0.20 6.95
N ALA A 179 6.68 0.68 7.76
CA ALA A 179 6.70 0.41 9.19
C ALA A 179 5.40 0.89 9.86
N LYS A 180 4.99 2.13 9.57
CA LYS A 180 3.73 2.67 10.12
C LYS A 180 2.50 1.86 9.70
N MET A 181 2.41 1.48 8.42
CA MET A 181 1.29 0.67 7.92
C MET A 181 1.24 -0.71 8.57
N LEU A 182 2.39 -1.39 8.68
CA LEU A 182 2.49 -2.72 9.27
C LEU A 182 2.21 -2.70 10.78
N THR A 183 2.84 -1.80 11.53
CA THR A 183 2.57 -1.64 12.96
C THR A 183 1.08 -1.43 13.21
N GLN A 184 0.45 -0.53 12.44
CA GLN A 184 -0.98 -0.28 12.60
C GLN A 184 -1.85 -1.49 12.23
N LEU A 185 -1.53 -2.21 11.16
CA LEU A 185 -2.24 -3.46 10.80
C LEU A 185 -2.17 -4.49 11.95
N LEU A 186 -0.97 -4.72 12.49
CA LEU A 186 -0.75 -5.73 13.54
C LEU A 186 -1.43 -5.34 14.86
N GLU A 187 -1.39 -4.06 15.23
CA GLU A 187 -2.10 -3.53 16.40
C GLU A 187 -3.62 -3.64 16.22
N ASP A 188 -4.15 -3.22 15.06
CA ASP A 188 -5.59 -3.24 14.78
C ASP A 188 -6.14 -4.68 14.78
N VAL A 189 -5.43 -5.64 14.16
CA VAL A 189 -5.83 -7.06 14.14
C VAL A 189 -5.82 -7.63 15.56
N LYS A 190 -4.74 -7.40 16.33
CA LYS A 190 -4.63 -7.88 17.70
C LYS A 190 -5.70 -7.29 18.61
N ALA A 191 -6.02 -6.01 18.44
CA ALA A 191 -7.05 -5.33 19.23
C ALA A 191 -8.46 -5.81 18.91
N ARG A 192 -8.79 -6.10 17.64
CA ARG A 192 -10.12 -6.56 17.23
C ARG A 192 -10.37 -8.03 17.53
N HIS A 193 -9.35 -8.87 17.34
CA HIS A 193 -9.52 -10.34 17.33
C HIS A 193 -8.77 -11.04 18.46
N GLY A 194 -7.98 -10.33 19.28
CA GLY A 194 -7.21 -10.91 20.39
C GLY A 194 -6.01 -11.75 19.96
N ALA A 195 -5.85 -12.04 18.66
CA ALA A 195 -4.76 -12.82 18.07
C ALA A 195 -4.29 -12.20 16.75
N TRP A 196 -3.08 -12.55 16.31
CA TRP A 196 -2.59 -12.23 14.96
C TRP A 196 -3.00 -13.30 13.95
N SER A 197 -4.30 -13.46 13.79
CA SER A 197 -4.87 -14.36 12.78
C SER A 197 -6.15 -13.74 12.22
N LEU A 198 -6.34 -13.94 10.92
CA LEU A 198 -7.56 -13.63 10.19
C LEU A 198 -8.08 -14.87 9.45
N ASP A 199 -7.66 -16.06 9.88
CA ASP A 199 -7.90 -17.31 9.14
C ASP A 199 -9.39 -17.72 9.19
N PHE A 200 -10.19 -17.15 10.10
CA PHE A 200 -11.65 -17.26 10.04
C PHE A 200 -12.24 -16.74 8.70
N LEU A 201 -11.49 -15.93 7.94
CA LEU A 201 -11.90 -15.49 6.61
C LEU A 201 -11.93 -16.61 5.57
N PHE A 202 -11.31 -17.77 5.82
CA PHE A 202 -11.49 -18.95 4.96
C PHE A 202 -12.93 -19.45 4.94
N ASP A 203 -13.66 -19.27 6.04
CA ASP A 203 -15.06 -19.68 6.19
C ASP A 203 -16.06 -18.61 5.75
N TYR A 204 -15.58 -17.39 5.47
CA TYR A 204 -16.42 -16.26 5.08
C TYR A 204 -16.72 -16.27 3.57
N SER A 205 -17.89 -15.72 3.21
CA SER A 205 -18.19 -15.37 1.83
C SER A 205 -17.25 -14.28 1.32
N ASP A 206 -17.12 -14.16 -0.01
CA ASP A 206 -16.25 -13.15 -0.63
C ASP A 206 -16.64 -11.72 -0.20
N GLU A 207 -17.93 -11.45 -0.03
CA GLU A 207 -18.42 -10.16 0.44
C GLU A 207 -18.06 -9.88 1.89
N GLU A 208 -18.20 -10.87 2.77
CA GLU A 208 -17.82 -10.74 4.19
C GLU A 208 -16.31 -10.55 4.34
N ALA A 209 -15.51 -11.32 3.59
CA ALA A 209 -14.06 -11.18 3.56
C ALA A 209 -13.63 -9.79 3.06
N MET A 210 -14.22 -9.31 1.95
CA MET A 210 -13.96 -7.97 1.43
C MET A 210 -14.34 -6.88 2.44
N LYS A 211 -15.49 -7.03 3.10
CA LYS A 211 -15.96 -6.09 4.11
C LYS A 211 -15.00 -6.00 5.29
N GLU A 212 -14.48 -7.13 5.77
CA GLU A 212 -13.51 -7.18 6.87
C GLU A 212 -12.19 -6.53 6.46
N VAL A 213 -11.57 -6.97 5.36
CA VAL A 213 -10.19 -6.58 5.05
C VAL A 213 -10.07 -5.12 4.60
N LEU A 214 -11.12 -4.53 4.03
CA LEU A 214 -11.15 -3.11 3.66
C LEU A 214 -11.15 -2.18 4.89
N GLN A 215 -11.45 -2.71 6.08
CA GLN A 215 -11.35 -1.98 7.34
C GLN A 215 -9.89 -1.73 7.77
N TYR A 216 -8.92 -2.48 7.25
CA TYR A 216 -7.54 -2.27 7.67
C TYR A 216 -6.89 -1.10 6.93
N HIS A 217 -6.15 -0.28 7.68
CA HIS A 217 -5.40 0.82 7.11
C HIS A 217 -4.38 0.31 6.08
N GLY A 218 -4.27 0.99 4.93
CA GLY A 218 -3.36 0.58 3.88
C GLY A 218 -3.83 -0.60 3.02
N ILE A 219 -4.94 -1.26 3.38
CA ILE A 219 -5.60 -2.25 2.51
C ILE A 219 -6.66 -1.52 1.68
N GLY A 220 -6.52 -1.61 0.36
CA GLY A 220 -7.48 -1.09 -0.62
C GLY A 220 -8.01 -2.23 -1.49
N PRO A 221 -8.99 -1.93 -2.38
CA PRO A 221 -9.67 -2.95 -3.19
C PRO A 221 -8.70 -3.88 -3.91
N LYS A 222 -7.69 -3.39 -4.64
CA LYS A 222 -6.71 -4.24 -5.33
C LYS A 222 -6.04 -5.27 -4.39
N SER A 223 -5.56 -4.83 -3.24
CA SER A 223 -4.91 -5.72 -2.27
C SER A 223 -5.89 -6.75 -1.70
N ALA A 224 -7.15 -6.35 -1.47
CA ALA A 224 -8.19 -7.25 -1.03
C ALA A 224 -8.53 -8.30 -2.12
N PHE A 225 -8.66 -7.91 -3.39
CA PHE A 225 -8.84 -8.84 -4.50
C PHE A 225 -7.65 -9.82 -4.62
N CYS A 226 -6.41 -9.36 -4.43
CA CYS A 226 -5.24 -10.25 -4.38
C CYS A 226 -5.33 -11.24 -3.21
N LEU A 227 -5.77 -10.81 -2.03
CA LEU A 227 -5.96 -11.72 -0.90
C LEU A 227 -7.01 -12.79 -1.22
N LEU A 228 -8.17 -12.38 -1.75
CA LEU A 228 -9.23 -13.29 -2.14
C LEU A 228 -8.73 -14.33 -3.16
N SER A 229 -8.01 -13.87 -4.19
CA SER A 229 -7.50 -14.71 -5.27
C SER A 229 -6.39 -15.66 -4.82
N ILE A 230 -5.38 -15.14 -4.12
CA ILE A 230 -4.13 -15.84 -3.85
C ILE A 230 -4.19 -16.61 -2.53
N CYS A 231 -4.70 -16.02 -1.46
CA CYS A 231 -4.73 -16.68 -0.15
C CYS A 231 -6.02 -17.49 0.02
N LEU A 232 -7.18 -16.87 -0.21
CA LEU A 232 -8.49 -17.52 0.01
C LEU A 232 -8.96 -18.42 -1.14
N GLN A 233 -8.17 -18.52 -2.22
CA GLN A 233 -8.46 -19.37 -3.39
C GLN A 233 -9.83 -19.09 -4.03
N ARG A 234 -10.26 -17.83 -4.01
CA ARG A 234 -11.53 -17.38 -4.58
C ARG A 234 -11.34 -17.01 -6.05
N GLN A 235 -12.43 -17.07 -6.80
CA GLN A 235 -12.48 -16.74 -8.23
C GLN A 235 -12.50 -15.21 -8.45
N SER A 236 -11.43 -14.56 -8.01
CA SER A 236 -11.22 -13.11 -7.94
C SER A 236 -10.08 -12.70 -8.87
N PHE A 237 -10.30 -11.68 -9.68
CA PHE A 237 -9.34 -11.16 -10.66
C PHE A 237 -8.80 -9.80 -10.22
N ALA A 238 -7.65 -9.78 -9.56
CA ALA A 238 -7.06 -8.52 -9.09
C ALA A 238 -6.46 -7.72 -10.26
N VAL A 239 -6.91 -6.47 -10.44
CA VAL A 239 -6.43 -5.58 -11.50
C VAL A 239 -5.34 -4.68 -10.96
N ASP A 240 -4.09 -4.99 -11.31
CA ASP A 240 -2.94 -4.19 -10.94
C ASP A 240 -2.59 -3.12 -12.00
N THR A 241 -1.43 -2.47 -11.85
CA THR A 241 -0.99 -1.43 -12.79
C THR A 241 -0.59 -1.98 -14.16
N HIS A 242 -0.12 -3.24 -14.25
CA HIS A 242 0.19 -3.90 -15.51
C HIS A 242 -1.11 -4.27 -16.23
N ILE A 243 -2.01 -4.96 -15.54
CA ILE A 243 -3.31 -5.38 -16.07
C ILE A 243 -4.15 -4.17 -16.49
N TYR A 244 -4.24 -3.13 -15.67
CA TYR A 244 -4.99 -1.91 -16.00
C TYR A 244 -4.47 -1.22 -17.29
N ARG A 245 -3.16 -1.27 -17.52
CA ARG A 245 -2.54 -0.69 -18.71
C ARG A 245 -2.79 -1.56 -19.93
N ILE A 246 -2.53 -2.86 -19.83
CA ILE A 246 -2.70 -3.82 -20.93
C ILE A 246 -4.16 -3.85 -21.39
N THR A 247 -5.10 -3.97 -20.46
CA THR A 247 -6.54 -3.99 -20.80
C THR A 247 -7.04 -2.68 -21.41
N GLY A 248 -6.38 -1.55 -21.09
CA GLY A 248 -6.63 -0.29 -21.80
C GLY A 248 -6.12 -0.32 -23.24
N LEU A 249 -4.89 -0.82 -23.45
CA LEU A 249 -4.29 -0.93 -24.78
C LEU A 249 -5.05 -1.91 -25.68
N TRP A 250 -5.61 -2.98 -25.12
CA TRP A 250 -6.32 -4.02 -25.86
C TRP A 250 -7.83 -3.76 -25.99
N GLY A 251 -8.34 -2.64 -25.48
CA GLY A 251 -9.77 -2.32 -25.55
C GLY A 251 -10.67 -3.24 -24.73
N TRP A 252 -10.15 -3.82 -23.64
CA TRP A 252 -10.88 -4.68 -22.69
C TRP A 252 -11.63 -3.89 -21.61
N ARG A 253 -11.54 -2.57 -21.64
CA ARG A 253 -12.28 -1.68 -20.76
C ARG A 253 -12.49 -0.33 -21.48
N PRO A 254 -13.47 0.48 -21.07
CA PRO A 254 -13.56 1.86 -21.52
C PRO A 254 -12.27 2.63 -21.22
N GLU A 255 -11.91 3.55 -22.11
CA GLU A 255 -10.66 4.32 -22.02
C GLU A 255 -10.59 5.16 -20.74
N ASP A 256 -11.72 5.78 -20.37
CA ASP A 256 -11.91 6.65 -19.22
C ASP A 256 -12.27 5.91 -17.92
N ALA A 257 -12.31 4.57 -17.94
CA ALA A 257 -12.65 3.78 -16.77
C ALA A 257 -11.67 4.04 -15.62
N SER A 258 -12.16 4.46 -14.46
CA SER A 258 -11.33 4.56 -13.25
C SER A 258 -10.78 3.19 -12.85
N ARG A 259 -9.73 3.15 -12.02
CA ARG A 259 -9.15 1.88 -11.54
C ARG A 259 -10.18 1.00 -10.84
N GLU A 260 -11.06 1.61 -10.05
CA GLU A 260 -12.13 0.93 -9.31
C GLU A 260 -13.17 0.36 -10.27
N LYS A 261 -13.57 1.11 -11.30
CA LYS A 261 -14.51 0.62 -12.31
C LYS A 261 -13.89 -0.46 -13.19
N ALA A 262 -12.62 -0.31 -13.57
CA ALA A 262 -11.88 -1.32 -14.31
C ALA A 262 -11.73 -2.62 -13.50
N GLN A 263 -11.46 -2.52 -12.19
CA GLN A 263 -11.41 -3.66 -11.27
C GLN A 263 -12.73 -4.44 -11.28
N ALA A 264 -13.86 -3.77 -11.06
CA ALA A 264 -15.17 -4.42 -11.06
C ALA A 264 -15.56 -4.98 -12.43
N HIS A 265 -15.27 -4.24 -13.50
CA HIS A 265 -15.56 -4.66 -14.87
C HIS A 265 -14.80 -5.93 -15.27
N LEU A 266 -13.48 -5.94 -15.11
CA LEU A 266 -12.64 -7.06 -15.53
C LEU A 266 -12.90 -8.30 -14.65
N ASP A 267 -13.13 -8.12 -13.35
CA ASP A 267 -13.50 -9.25 -12.49
C ASP A 267 -14.84 -9.87 -12.86
N ALA A 268 -15.82 -9.07 -13.30
CA ALA A 268 -17.11 -9.58 -13.77
C ALA A 268 -17.05 -10.23 -15.18
N ARG A 269 -16.07 -9.86 -16.02
CA ARG A 269 -15.98 -10.32 -17.42
C ARG A 269 -15.02 -11.49 -17.64
N VAL A 270 -13.92 -11.55 -16.90
CA VAL A 270 -12.93 -12.63 -17.04
C VAL A 270 -13.51 -13.94 -16.48
N PRO A 271 -13.57 -15.02 -17.27
CA PRO A 271 -14.10 -16.31 -16.82
C PRO A 271 -13.32 -16.84 -15.62
N ALA A 272 -14.05 -17.42 -14.65
CA ALA A 272 -13.51 -17.85 -13.36
C ALA A 272 -12.26 -18.72 -13.53
N ASP A 273 -12.34 -19.76 -14.35
CA ASP A 273 -11.29 -20.77 -14.55
C ASP A 273 -9.95 -20.19 -15.02
N VAL A 274 -9.96 -19.04 -15.70
CA VAL A 274 -8.72 -18.39 -16.18
C VAL A 274 -8.26 -17.22 -15.33
N LYS A 275 -9.05 -16.72 -14.36
CA LYS A 275 -8.73 -15.51 -13.58
C LYS A 275 -7.35 -15.59 -12.93
N PHE A 276 -7.08 -16.70 -12.25
CA PHE A 276 -5.83 -16.87 -11.50
C PHE A 276 -4.62 -16.89 -12.43
N ALA A 277 -4.60 -17.77 -13.43
CA ALA A 277 -3.48 -17.88 -14.37
C ALA A 277 -3.28 -16.59 -15.15
N LEU A 278 -4.37 -16.01 -15.68
CA LEU A 278 -4.32 -14.80 -16.49
C LEU A 278 -3.77 -13.59 -15.71
N HIS A 279 -4.02 -13.50 -14.40
CA HIS A 279 -3.43 -12.47 -13.54
C HIS A 279 -1.90 -12.43 -13.63
N TYR A 280 -1.24 -13.58 -13.45
CA TYR A 280 0.22 -13.67 -13.48
C TYR A 280 0.79 -13.53 -14.89
N LEU A 281 0.10 -14.10 -15.88
CA LEU A 281 0.46 -13.95 -17.30
C LEU A 281 0.48 -12.48 -17.72
N PHE A 282 -0.53 -11.70 -17.34
CA PHE A 282 -0.55 -10.26 -17.58
C PHE A 282 0.58 -9.51 -16.86
N ILE A 283 0.92 -9.91 -15.63
CA ILE A 283 2.01 -9.27 -14.89
C ILE A 283 3.34 -9.48 -15.61
N VAL A 284 3.65 -10.71 -16.04
CA VAL A 284 4.88 -11.01 -16.77
C VAL A 284 4.91 -10.29 -18.11
N HIS A 285 3.83 -10.40 -18.90
CA HIS A 285 3.72 -9.70 -20.17
C HIS A 285 3.91 -8.19 -20.01
N GLY A 286 3.27 -7.59 -19.00
CA GLY A 286 3.37 -6.18 -18.69
C GLY A 286 4.69 -5.73 -18.09
N ARG A 287 5.64 -6.64 -17.85
CA ARG A 287 7.03 -6.32 -17.46
C ARG A 287 7.99 -6.48 -18.64
N GLU A 288 7.78 -7.50 -19.45
CA GLU A 288 8.72 -7.92 -20.49
C GLU A 288 8.42 -7.33 -21.86
N CYS A 289 7.15 -7.18 -22.22
CA CYS A 289 6.76 -6.66 -23.53
C CYS A 289 7.22 -5.20 -23.70
N PRO A 290 8.07 -4.88 -24.71
CA PRO A 290 8.61 -3.54 -24.91
C PRO A 290 7.55 -2.44 -25.09
N ARG A 291 6.39 -2.81 -25.64
CA ARG A 291 5.22 -1.94 -25.82
C ARG A 291 4.33 -1.86 -24.59
N CYS A 292 4.00 -3.00 -23.97
CA CYS A 292 3.01 -3.06 -22.88
C CYS A 292 3.59 -2.77 -21.49
N ARG A 293 4.91 -2.69 -21.33
CA ARG A 293 5.55 -2.35 -20.05
C ARG A 293 5.34 -0.89 -19.63
N GLY A 294 5.65 -0.59 -18.36
CA GLY A 294 5.67 0.79 -17.88
C GLY A 294 6.70 1.60 -18.66
N ASN A 295 6.32 2.78 -19.16
CA ASN A 295 7.12 3.58 -20.09
C ASN A 295 7.50 2.80 -21.37
N GLY A 296 6.62 1.89 -21.82
CA GLY A 296 6.80 1.17 -23.07
C GLY A 296 6.79 2.09 -24.29
N ASN A 297 7.44 1.64 -25.36
CA ASN A 297 7.44 2.37 -26.63
C ASN A 297 6.21 1.97 -27.45
N ALA A 298 5.35 2.94 -27.78
CA ALA A 298 4.13 2.71 -28.56
C ALA A 298 4.41 2.15 -29.97
N THR A 299 5.59 2.41 -30.54
CA THR A 299 6.00 1.87 -31.85
C THR A 299 6.70 0.52 -31.76
N ALA A 300 6.98 0.03 -30.54
CA ALA A 300 7.60 -1.27 -30.39
C ALA A 300 6.60 -2.40 -30.64
N MET A 301 7.16 -3.53 -31.05
CA MET A 301 6.42 -4.76 -31.30
C MET A 301 5.80 -5.32 -30.02
N CYS A 302 4.60 -5.89 -30.14
CA CYS A 302 3.95 -6.66 -29.09
C CYS A 302 3.69 -8.07 -29.63
N GLN A 303 4.47 -9.05 -29.18
CA GLN A 303 4.36 -10.44 -29.64
C GLN A 303 2.94 -11.00 -29.46
N PHE A 304 2.23 -10.59 -28.41
CA PHE A 304 0.83 -10.97 -28.22
C PHE A 304 -0.06 -10.53 -29.40
N GLU A 305 0.09 -9.30 -29.88
CA GLU A 305 -0.70 -8.78 -31.00
C GLU A 305 -0.32 -9.46 -32.33
N GLU A 306 0.90 -9.98 -32.45
CA GLU A 306 1.34 -10.75 -33.62
C GLU A 306 0.69 -12.14 -33.61
N GLU A 307 0.79 -12.86 -32.49
CA GLU A 307 0.14 -14.17 -32.35
C GLU A 307 -1.38 -14.08 -32.48
N LEU A 308 -1.99 -13.00 -31.98
CA LEU A 308 -3.43 -12.78 -32.10
C LEU A 308 -3.87 -12.65 -33.57
N LYS A 309 -3.04 -12.08 -34.45
CA LYS A 309 -3.34 -11.99 -35.88
C LYS A 309 -3.26 -13.37 -36.54
N ASN A 310 -2.23 -14.15 -36.19
CA ASN A 310 -2.06 -15.50 -36.73
C ASN A 310 -3.25 -16.41 -36.41
N VAL A 311 -3.81 -16.31 -35.19
CA VAL A 311 -5.03 -17.06 -34.81
C VAL A 311 -6.24 -16.65 -35.66
N GLY A 312 -6.39 -15.35 -35.97
CA GLY A 312 -7.48 -14.86 -36.81
C GLY A 312 -7.36 -15.27 -38.29
N ASP A 313 -6.15 -15.51 -38.78
CA ASP A 313 -5.90 -15.93 -40.16
C ASP A 313 -6.08 -17.45 -40.35
N GLU A 314 -6.01 -18.27 -39.29
CA GLU A 314 -6.22 -19.73 -39.34
C GLU A 314 -7.71 -20.14 -39.33
N GLU A 315 -8.62 -19.24 -38.98
CA GLU A 315 -10.08 -19.47 -38.96
C GLU A 315 -10.81 -19.03 -40.26
N VAL A 316 -10.07 -18.59 -41.30
CA VAL A 316 -10.61 -18.11 -42.59
C VAL A 316 -10.33 -19.06 -43.75
#